data_AF-A0A3D1SA21-F1
#
_entry.id   AF-A0A3D1SA21-F1
#
_cell.length_a   1.000
_cell.length_b   1.000
_cell.length_c   1.000
_cell.angle_alpha   90.00
_cell.angle_beta   90.00
_cell.angle_gamma   90.00
#
_symmetry.space_group_name_H-M   'P 1'
#
loop_
_entity.id
_entity.type
_entity.pdbx_description
1 polymer ?
#
loop_
_entity_poly.entity_id
_entity_poly.type
_entity_poly.pdbx_seq_one_letter_code
_entity_poly.pdbx_strand_id
1 'polypeptide(L)'
;MKFITKLAASAVLLGLASQANAAVTLVKTDDTTVTLGGYVKADLRHVSGDLAYRDFWIGNAPSAVDTAQTKLNVKESRLQFKVQHDDVTGVIELDFYGTGGNEIISNSTSPRIRHAFIKYQEWTIGQTWSTFMPLHALAETLDFGGPHVGEVFIRQSQIRYSKGGWSFAVENP
;
A
#
# COMPACT_ATOMS: atom_id res chain seq x y z
N MET A 1 -38.56 -23.22 -3.59
CA MET A 1 -38.54 -21.85 -4.15
C MET A 1 -37.12 -21.33 -4.03
N LYS A 2 -36.33 -21.32 -5.13
CA LYS A 2 -34.93 -20.87 -5.13
C LYS A 2 -34.91 -19.35 -5.26
N PHE A 3 -34.57 -18.64 -4.19
CA PHE A 3 -34.31 -17.20 -4.26
C PHE A 3 -32.87 -17.00 -4.74
N ILE A 4 -32.74 -16.48 -5.96
CA ILE A 4 -31.47 -16.00 -6.51
C ILE A 4 -31.28 -14.59 -5.95
N THR A 5 -30.51 -14.46 -4.86
CA THR A 5 -30.19 -13.15 -4.27
C THR A 5 -29.17 -12.46 -5.17
N LYS A 6 -29.60 -11.36 -5.80
CA LYS A 6 -28.76 -10.53 -6.67
C LYS A 6 -27.71 -9.84 -5.81
N LEU A 7 -26.43 -10.12 -6.08
CA LEU A 7 -25.29 -9.42 -5.52
C LEU A 7 -25.28 -7.98 -6.05
N ALA A 8 -25.52 -6.99 -5.20
CA ALA A 8 -25.37 -5.58 -5.53
C ALA A 8 -24.36 -4.95 -4.57
N ALA A 9 -23.08 -5.00 -4.96
CA ALA A 9 -22.04 -4.21 -4.32
C ALA A 9 -22.11 -2.79 -4.90
N SER A 10 -22.92 -1.93 -4.27
CA SER A 10 -22.98 -0.51 -4.64
C SER A 10 -21.90 0.25 -3.88
N ALA A 11 -20.72 0.41 -4.48
CA ALA A 11 -19.74 1.41 -4.06
C ALA A 11 -20.17 2.78 -4.59
N VAL A 12 -20.60 3.68 -3.71
CA VAL A 12 -20.83 5.09 -4.08
C VAL A 12 -19.45 5.75 -4.18
N LEU A 13 -18.99 5.98 -5.41
CA LEU A 13 -17.74 6.70 -5.69
C LEU A 13 -17.97 8.22 -5.65
N LEU A 14 -17.54 8.86 -4.56
CA LEU A 14 -17.24 10.29 -4.56
C LEU A 14 -15.72 10.42 -4.63
N GLY A 15 -15.19 10.50 -5.86
CA GLY A 15 -13.77 10.58 -6.14
C GLY A 15 -13.24 12.01 -5.99
N LEU A 16 -12.47 12.27 -4.94
CA LEU A 16 -11.41 13.28 -4.94
C LEU A 16 -10.08 12.52 -4.80
N ALA A 17 -9.63 11.91 -5.89
CA ALA A 17 -8.32 11.30 -5.95
C ALA A 17 -7.35 12.29 -6.63
N SER A 18 -6.67 13.11 -5.83
CA SER A 18 -5.36 13.64 -6.21
C SER A 18 -4.35 13.05 -5.25
N GLN A 19 -3.67 11.96 -5.64
CA GLN A 19 -2.43 11.58 -4.98
C GLN A 19 -1.32 12.56 -5.42
N ALA A 20 -1.47 13.83 -5.06
CA ALA A 20 -0.35 14.75 -5.02
C ALA A 20 0.50 14.30 -3.83
N ASN A 21 1.54 13.51 -4.09
CA ASN A 21 2.56 13.17 -3.09
C ASN A 21 3.28 14.47 -2.71
N ALA A 22 2.71 15.22 -1.77
CA ALA A 22 3.34 16.42 -1.22
C ALA A 22 4.54 15.98 -0.39
N ALA A 23 5.72 16.05 -0.99
CA ALA A 23 6.98 15.88 -0.27
C ALA A 23 7.45 17.25 0.20
N VAL A 24 7.73 17.38 1.50
CA VAL A 24 8.38 18.54 2.10
C VAL A 24 9.88 18.24 2.18
N THR A 25 10.69 19.13 1.62
CA THR A 25 12.15 19.07 1.79
C THR A 25 12.50 19.58 3.18
N LEU A 26 13.08 18.72 4.00
CA LEU A 26 13.51 19.05 5.36
C LEU A 26 14.94 19.60 5.39
N VAL A 27 15.82 19.02 4.57
CA VAL A 27 17.23 19.42 4.44
C VAL A 27 17.58 19.47 2.97
N LYS A 28 18.31 20.51 2.57
CA LYS A 28 18.93 20.61 1.25
C LYS A 28 20.29 21.29 1.38
N THR A 29 21.34 20.53 1.12
CA THR A 29 22.71 21.00 0.93
C THR A 29 23.14 20.73 -0.51
N ASP A 30 24.41 20.99 -0.85
CA ASP A 30 24.96 20.72 -2.18
C ASP A 30 24.86 19.23 -2.53
N ASP A 31 25.22 18.36 -1.58
CA ASP A 31 25.32 16.92 -1.81
C ASP A 31 24.16 16.12 -1.20
N THR A 32 23.38 16.73 -0.30
CA THR A 32 22.35 16.01 0.50
C THR A 32 20.98 16.64 0.40
N THR A 33 19.96 15.82 0.10
CA THR A 33 18.56 16.21 0.19
C THR A 33 17.78 15.21 1.05
N VAL A 34 17.09 15.72 2.07
CA VAL A 34 16.19 14.92 2.92
C VAL A 34 14.76 15.38 2.68
N THR A 35 13.88 14.45 2.32
CA THR A 35 12.46 14.72 2.06
C THR A 35 11.57 13.86 2.94
N LEU A 36 10.52 14.48 3.48
CA LEU A 36 9.40 13.81 4.12
C LEU A 36 8.20 13.88 3.19
N GLY A 37 7.71 12.75 2.74
CA GLY A 37 6.52 12.64 1.90
C GLY A 37 5.46 11.73 2.52
N GLY A 38 4.41 11.48 1.76
CA GLY A 38 3.28 10.67 2.16
C GLY A 38 1.98 11.45 2.11
N TYR A 39 0.97 10.94 2.81
CA TYR A 39 -0.37 11.53 2.86
C TYR A 39 -1.17 11.01 4.05
N VAL A 40 -2.18 11.77 4.46
CA VAL A 40 -3.23 11.30 5.36
C VAL A 40 -4.44 10.91 4.52
N LYS A 41 -4.99 9.72 4.75
CA LYS A 41 -6.19 9.23 4.07
C LYS A 41 -7.20 8.75 5.09
N ALA A 42 -8.47 9.07 4.85
CA ALA A 42 -9.60 8.52 5.58
C ALA A 42 -10.50 7.74 4.60
N ASP A 43 -10.85 6.52 4.98
CA ASP A 43 -11.65 5.59 4.21
C ASP A 43 -12.96 5.29 4.94
N LEU A 44 -14.08 5.45 4.23
CA LEU A 44 -15.41 5.00 4.66
C LEU A 44 -15.79 3.78 3.82
N ARG A 45 -16.04 2.65 4.47
CA ARG A 45 -16.39 1.41 3.78
C ARG A 45 -17.67 0.82 4.35
N HIS A 46 -18.60 0.45 3.47
CA HIS A 46 -19.76 -0.38 3.79
C HIS A 46 -19.61 -1.76 3.14
N VAL A 47 -19.87 -2.82 3.89
CA VAL A 47 -19.93 -4.21 3.42
C VAL A 47 -21.27 -4.80 3.83
N SER A 48 -21.97 -5.40 2.87
CA SER A 48 -23.23 -6.10 3.11
C SER A 48 -23.27 -7.47 2.40
N GLY A 49 -24.04 -8.41 2.97
CA GLY A 49 -24.23 -9.77 2.46
C GLY A 49 -23.39 -10.84 3.18
N ASP A 50 -23.13 -11.94 2.50
CA ASP A 50 -22.47 -13.12 3.09
C ASP A 50 -20.94 -13.05 3.00
N LEU A 51 -20.37 -11.91 3.41
CA LEU A 51 -18.94 -11.61 3.35
C LEU A 51 -18.49 -10.92 4.62
N ALA A 52 -17.48 -11.47 5.31
CA ALA A 52 -16.95 -10.82 6.49
C ALA A 52 -16.35 -9.45 6.14
N TYR A 53 -16.59 -8.46 7.00
CA TYR A 53 -16.02 -7.13 6.82
C TYR A 53 -14.49 -7.16 6.84
N ARG A 54 -13.87 -6.40 5.93
CA ARG A 54 -12.43 -6.11 5.88
C ARG A 54 -12.24 -4.64 5.53
N ASP A 55 -11.13 -4.04 5.96
CA ASP A 55 -10.84 -2.64 5.63
C ASP A 55 -10.57 -2.43 4.12
N PHE A 56 -10.09 -3.45 3.42
CA PHE A 56 -9.85 -3.47 1.98
C PHE A 56 -10.16 -4.85 1.39
N TRP A 57 -10.45 -4.88 0.08
CA TRP A 57 -10.72 -6.14 -0.61
C TRP A 57 -9.42 -6.87 -0.97
N ILE A 58 -9.38 -8.20 -0.85
CA ILE A 58 -8.19 -8.99 -1.27
C ILE A 58 -8.53 -10.11 -2.24
N GLY A 59 -9.70 -10.05 -2.89
CA GLY A 59 -10.09 -11.10 -3.84
C GLY A 59 -10.53 -12.41 -3.21
N ASN A 60 -10.74 -12.45 -1.89
CA ASN A 60 -11.19 -13.64 -1.18
C ASN A 60 -12.54 -13.42 -0.48
N ALA A 61 -13.35 -14.47 -0.33
CA ALA A 61 -14.66 -14.42 0.32
C ALA A 61 -14.61 -15.09 1.70
N PRO A 62 -14.11 -14.40 2.75
CA PRO A 62 -14.21 -14.95 4.11
C PRO A 62 -15.69 -15.10 4.47
N SER A 63 -16.08 -16.33 4.84
CA SER A 63 -17.47 -16.65 5.13
C SER A 63 -17.97 -15.88 6.36
N ALA A 64 -19.04 -15.11 6.16
CA ALA A 64 -19.90 -14.59 7.21
C ALA A 64 -21.34 -14.66 6.69
N VAL A 65 -22.32 -14.58 7.58
CA VAL A 65 -23.75 -14.57 7.22
C VAL A 65 -24.33 -13.22 7.63
N ASP A 66 -25.15 -12.62 6.77
CA ASP A 66 -25.88 -11.38 7.06
C ASP A 66 -24.99 -10.22 7.56
N THR A 67 -23.81 -10.04 6.95
CA THR A 67 -22.98 -8.88 7.25
C THR A 67 -23.70 -7.61 6.79
N ALA A 68 -23.71 -6.59 7.64
CA ALA A 68 -24.13 -5.23 7.32
C ALA A 68 -23.30 -4.28 8.19
N GLN A 69 -22.10 -3.94 7.73
CA GLN A 69 -21.12 -3.20 8.53
C GLN A 69 -20.58 -2.00 7.76
N THR A 70 -20.62 -0.84 8.41
CA THR A 70 -19.96 0.38 7.94
C THR A 70 -18.87 0.75 8.93
N LYS A 71 -17.64 0.98 8.45
CA LYS A 71 -16.57 1.53 9.29
C LYS A 71 -15.80 2.64 8.59
N LEU A 72 -15.19 3.47 9.41
CA LEU A 72 -14.22 4.49 9.05
C LEU A 72 -12.84 4.05 9.51
N ASN A 73 -11.81 4.26 8.70
CA ASN A 73 -10.43 4.04 9.13
C ASN A 73 -9.47 5.01 8.43
N VAL A 74 -8.25 5.09 8.94
CA VAL A 74 -7.17 5.94 8.39
C VAL A 74 -5.91 5.14 8.07
N LYS A 75 -6.03 3.81 8.01
CA LYS A 75 -4.90 2.87 8.03
C LYS A 75 -4.02 2.95 6.78
N GLU A 76 -4.56 3.45 5.67
CA GLU A 76 -3.81 3.67 4.44
C GLU A 76 -2.91 4.93 4.49
N SER A 77 -3.08 5.80 5.50
CA SER A 77 -2.19 6.94 5.69
C SER A 77 -0.73 6.51 5.61
N ARG A 78 0.08 7.31 4.93
CA ARG A 78 1.43 6.94 4.53
C ARG A 78 2.43 7.98 4.97
N LEU A 79 3.58 7.50 5.42
CA LEU A 79 4.74 8.34 5.72
C LEU A 79 5.94 7.79 4.97
N GLN A 80 6.64 8.65 4.23
CA GLN A 80 7.86 8.30 3.54
C GLN A 80 8.98 9.25 3.96
N PHE A 81 10.10 8.68 4.37
CA PHE A 81 11.34 9.40 4.58
C PHE A 81 12.34 8.97 3.51
N LYS A 82 12.87 9.94 2.77
CA LYS A 82 13.86 9.70 1.73
C LYS A 82 15.07 10.60 1.93
N VAL A 83 16.25 10.02 1.84
CA VAL A 83 17.54 10.71 1.86
C VAL A 83 18.23 10.45 0.53
N GLN A 84 18.66 11.51 -0.14
CA GLN A 84 19.60 11.46 -1.25
C GLN A 84 20.91 12.07 -0.78
N HIS A 85 22.02 11.35 -0.93
CA HIS A 85 23.38 11.85 -0.69
C HIS A 85 24.26 11.42 -1.86
N ASP A 86 24.70 12.37 -2.69
CA ASP A 86 25.34 12.09 -3.98
C ASP A 86 24.54 11.05 -4.80
N ASP A 87 25.15 9.91 -5.14
CA ASP A 87 24.56 8.80 -5.90
C ASP A 87 23.81 7.79 -5.02
N VAL A 88 23.74 8.00 -3.71
CA VAL A 88 23.10 7.10 -2.76
C VAL A 88 21.70 7.61 -2.40
N THR A 89 20.68 6.78 -2.60
CA THR A 89 19.31 7.04 -2.13
C THR A 89 18.92 6.05 -1.04
N GLY A 90 18.53 6.53 0.14
CA GLY A 90 17.86 5.73 1.17
C GLY A 90 16.37 6.06 1.24
N VAL A 91 15.51 5.04 1.36
CA VAL A 91 14.06 5.21 1.52
C VAL A 91 13.53 4.31 2.62
N ILE A 92 12.74 4.90 3.53
CA ILE A 92 11.86 4.18 4.46
C ILE A 92 10.43 4.69 4.25
N GLU A 93 9.49 3.78 4.04
CA GLU A 93 8.07 4.09 3.88
C GLU A 93 7.21 3.19 4.77
N LEU A 94 6.24 3.78 5.45
CA LEU A 94 5.32 3.13 6.38
C LEU A 94 3.86 3.38 5.96
N ASP A 95 3.00 2.37 6.18
CA ASP A 95 1.55 2.55 6.36
C ASP A 95 1.09 1.98 7.70
N PHE A 96 -0.19 2.03 7.99
CA PHE A 96 -0.77 1.57 9.25
C PHE A 96 -1.71 0.38 9.05
N TYR A 97 -1.42 -0.50 8.10
CA TYR A 97 -2.07 -1.81 7.94
C TYR A 97 -1.26 -2.95 8.59
N GLY A 98 -0.44 -2.63 9.60
CA GLY A 98 0.25 -3.64 10.39
C GLY A 98 -0.69 -4.47 11.25
N THR A 99 -0.16 -5.56 11.78
CA THR A 99 -0.90 -6.47 12.66
C THR A 99 -0.76 -6.04 14.12
N GLY A 100 -1.86 -6.07 14.87
CA GLY A 100 -1.87 -5.71 16.29
C GLY A 100 -2.87 -4.59 16.57
N GLY A 101 -3.57 -4.71 17.71
CA GLY A 101 -4.66 -3.82 18.08
C GLY A 101 -6.04 -4.32 17.65
N ASN A 102 -7.08 -3.72 18.23
CA ASN A 102 -8.49 -3.98 17.91
C ASN A 102 -9.35 -2.77 18.31
N GLU A 103 -10.58 -2.74 17.83
CA GLU A 103 -11.55 -1.68 18.10
C GLU A 103 -12.11 -1.68 19.54
N ILE A 104 -11.78 -2.67 20.38
CA ILE A 104 -12.43 -2.89 21.69
C ILE A 104 -11.92 -1.90 22.74
N ILE A 105 -10.61 -1.63 22.79
CA ILE A 105 -10.02 -0.78 23.85
C ILE A 105 -9.56 0.56 23.30
N SER A 106 -8.85 0.59 22.16
CA SER A 106 -8.24 1.83 21.65
C SER A 106 -8.26 1.99 20.14
N ASN A 107 -8.73 1.00 19.38
CA ASN A 107 -8.67 0.99 17.91
C ASN A 107 -7.26 1.29 17.37
N SER A 108 -6.23 0.84 18.10
CA SER A 108 -4.84 1.04 17.70
C SER A 108 -4.50 0.17 16.48
N THR A 109 -3.54 0.64 15.69
CA THR A 109 -2.98 -0.10 14.57
C THR A 109 -1.45 0.02 14.59
N SER A 110 -0.75 -0.98 14.07
CA SER A 110 0.70 -1.00 14.03
C SER A 110 1.23 -0.43 12.72
N PRO A 111 2.31 0.39 12.74
CA PRO A 111 3.03 0.75 11.54
C PRO A 111 3.59 -0.49 10.84
N ARG A 112 3.51 -0.51 9.51
CA ARG A 112 4.01 -1.59 8.65
C ARG A 112 4.97 -1.02 7.63
N ILE A 113 6.14 -1.65 7.51
CA ILE A 113 7.13 -1.30 6.50
C ILE A 113 6.59 -1.66 5.11
N ARG A 114 6.53 -0.66 4.24
CA ARG A 114 6.27 -0.84 2.82
C ARG A 114 7.58 -0.92 2.06
N HIS A 115 8.42 0.11 2.21
CA HIS A 115 9.75 0.20 1.60
C HIS A 115 10.80 0.45 2.68
N ALA A 116 11.93 -0.23 2.58
CA ALA A 116 13.12 0.00 3.40
C ALA A 116 14.33 -0.45 2.58
N PHE A 117 14.90 0.45 1.77
CA PHE A 117 15.96 0.09 0.84
C PHE A 117 16.96 1.22 0.61
N ILE A 118 18.14 0.85 0.13
CA ILE A 118 19.17 1.75 -0.37
C ILE A 118 19.33 1.49 -1.87
N LYS A 119 19.53 2.56 -2.64
CA LYS A 119 19.97 2.53 -4.02
C LYS A 119 21.33 3.19 -4.13
N TYR A 120 22.18 2.60 -4.97
CA TYR A 120 23.46 3.17 -5.37
C TYR A 120 23.72 2.76 -6.81
N GLN A 121 23.77 3.75 -7.70
CA GLN A 121 23.82 3.51 -9.16
C GLN A 121 22.72 2.53 -9.60
N GLU A 122 23.05 1.44 -10.28
CA GLU A 122 22.11 0.41 -10.75
C GLU A 122 21.71 -0.61 -9.67
N TRP A 123 22.26 -0.53 -8.45
CA TRP A 123 21.98 -1.47 -7.37
C TRP A 123 20.86 -0.99 -6.45
N THR A 124 20.02 -1.92 -6.02
CA THR A 124 19.02 -1.75 -4.96
C THR A 124 19.17 -2.86 -3.92
N ILE A 125 19.31 -2.53 -2.65
CA ILE A 125 19.41 -3.50 -1.55
C ILE A 125 18.38 -3.15 -0.47
N GLY A 126 17.58 -4.13 -0.05
CA GLY A 126 16.58 -4.00 1.01
C GLY A 126 15.18 -4.42 0.55
N GLN A 127 14.15 -4.01 1.30
CA GLN A 127 12.76 -4.35 1.00
C GLN A 127 12.13 -3.32 0.08
N THR A 128 11.74 -3.77 -1.12
CA THR A 128 10.97 -2.95 -2.07
C THR A 128 10.17 -3.85 -3.02
N TRP A 129 9.50 -3.26 -4.01
CA TRP A 129 8.75 -4.00 -5.04
C TRP A 129 9.59 -5.12 -5.64
N SER A 130 9.02 -6.33 -5.71
CA SER A 130 9.61 -7.44 -6.45
C SER A 130 9.90 -7.03 -7.90
N THR A 131 10.93 -7.63 -8.49
CA THR A 131 11.29 -7.48 -9.90
C THR A 131 10.16 -7.93 -10.83
N PHE A 132 9.26 -8.80 -10.38
CA PHE A 132 8.08 -9.24 -11.13
C PHE A 132 6.86 -8.33 -10.97
N MET A 133 6.97 -7.25 -10.19
CA MET A 133 5.85 -6.35 -9.94
C MET A 133 5.60 -5.44 -11.17
N PRO A 134 4.40 -5.48 -11.79
CA PRO A 134 4.06 -4.66 -12.95
C PRO A 134 3.60 -3.24 -12.57
N LEU A 135 4.51 -2.39 -12.10
CA LEU A 135 4.16 -1.05 -11.56
C LEU A 135 3.36 -0.15 -12.52
N HIS A 136 3.54 -0.35 -13.82
CA HIS A 136 2.87 0.41 -14.88
C HIS A 136 1.44 -0.08 -15.19
N ALA A 137 1.09 -1.29 -14.76
CA ALA A 137 -0.22 -1.89 -14.98
C ALA A 137 -1.20 -1.58 -13.84
N LEU A 138 -0.71 -1.05 -12.70
CA LEU A 138 -1.56 -0.73 -11.56
C LEU A 138 -2.63 0.29 -11.93
N ALA A 139 -3.87 -0.17 -11.97
CA ALA A 139 -5.03 0.72 -12.05
C ALA A 139 -5.12 1.57 -10.77
N GLU A 140 -5.40 2.85 -10.95
CA GLU A 140 -5.80 3.71 -9.84
C GLU A 140 -7.18 3.30 -9.34
N THR A 141 -7.29 3.07 -8.03
CA THR A 141 -8.52 2.59 -7.38
C THR A 141 -8.66 3.21 -6.01
N LEU A 142 -9.92 3.44 -5.61
CA LEU A 142 -10.25 3.93 -4.28
C LEU A 142 -9.99 2.87 -3.21
N ASP A 143 -10.32 1.60 -3.51
CA ASP A 143 -10.07 0.47 -2.62
C ASP A 143 -8.58 0.14 -2.59
N PHE A 144 -7.97 0.21 -1.40
CA PHE A 144 -6.55 -0.07 -1.20
C PHE A 144 -6.10 -1.40 -1.82
N GLY A 145 -6.96 -2.41 -1.76
CA GLY A 145 -6.64 -3.75 -2.21
C GLY A 145 -7.04 -4.07 -3.64
N GLY A 146 -7.62 -3.11 -4.37
CA GLY A 146 -7.90 -3.29 -5.80
C GLY A 146 -6.70 -3.81 -6.60
N PRO A 147 -5.49 -3.21 -6.51
CA PRO A 147 -4.34 -3.67 -7.28
C PRO A 147 -3.72 -4.96 -6.72
N HIS A 148 -4.17 -5.44 -5.55
CA HIS A 148 -3.75 -6.73 -5.01
C HIS A 148 -4.43 -7.90 -5.72
N VAL A 149 -5.56 -7.65 -6.39
CA VAL A 149 -6.39 -8.70 -6.99
C VAL A 149 -6.06 -8.84 -8.47
N GLY A 150 -5.55 -10.01 -8.85
CA GLY A 150 -5.28 -10.34 -10.24
C GLY A 150 -3.90 -9.94 -10.77
N GLU A 151 -3.04 -9.33 -9.93
CA GLU A 151 -1.67 -8.96 -10.29
C GLU A 151 -0.66 -9.34 -9.19
N VAL A 152 0.61 -9.40 -9.57
CA VAL A 152 1.70 -9.58 -8.59
C VAL A 152 1.83 -8.32 -7.75
N PHE A 153 1.52 -8.43 -6.45
CA PHE A 153 1.57 -7.31 -5.53
C PHE A 153 2.36 -7.66 -4.26
N ILE A 154 3.69 -7.63 -4.38
CA ILE A 154 4.58 -7.98 -3.27
C ILE A 154 5.77 -7.03 -3.18
N ARG A 155 6.13 -6.72 -1.93
CA ARG A 155 7.38 -6.05 -1.57
C ARG A 155 8.15 -7.00 -0.67
N GLN A 156 9.41 -7.23 -0.99
CA GLN A 156 10.25 -8.19 -0.29
C GLN A 156 11.71 -7.77 -0.29
N SER A 157 12.44 -8.27 0.69
CA SER A 157 13.89 -8.10 0.80
C SER A 157 14.56 -8.69 -0.43
N GLN A 158 15.41 -7.88 -1.07
CA GLN A 158 16.09 -8.26 -2.29
C GLN A 158 17.45 -7.56 -2.42
N ILE A 159 18.30 -8.15 -3.25
CA ILE A 159 19.44 -7.48 -3.89
C ILE A 159 19.14 -7.48 -5.38
N ARG A 160 19.02 -6.31 -5.99
CA ARG A 160 18.65 -6.14 -7.40
C ARG A 160 19.66 -5.26 -8.14
N TYR A 161 20.00 -5.66 -9.36
CA TYR A 161 20.73 -4.87 -10.33
C TYR A 161 19.83 -4.55 -11.53
N SER A 162 19.73 -3.27 -11.91
CA SER A 162 18.85 -2.80 -12.98
C SER A 162 19.60 -1.93 -14.00
N LYS A 163 19.73 -2.38 -15.25
CA LYS A 163 20.44 -1.66 -16.31
C LYS A 163 19.83 -1.88 -17.69
N GLY A 164 19.59 -0.78 -18.44
CA GLY A 164 19.17 -0.85 -19.83
C GLY A 164 17.85 -1.63 -20.06
N GLY A 165 16.89 -1.50 -19.13
CA GLY A 165 15.62 -2.23 -19.16
C GLY A 165 15.66 -3.62 -18.55
N TRP A 166 16.84 -4.16 -18.26
CA TRP A 166 17.00 -5.45 -17.57
C TRP A 166 17.03 -5.26 -16.07
N SER A 167 16.46 -6.21 -15.34
CA SER A 167 16.56 -6.29 -13.88
C SER A 167 16.79 -7.74 -13.45
N PHE A 168 17.80 -7.95 -12.61
CA PHE A 168 18.15 -9.25 -12.04
C PHE A 168 18.17 -9.12 -10.53
N ALA A 169 17.52 -10.03 -9.82
CA ALA A 169 17.44 -9.96 -8.36
C ALA A 169 17.49 -11.34 -7.70
N VAL A 170 18.08 -11.37 -6.50
CA VAL A 170 17.85 -12.42 -5.51
C VAL A 170 16.85 -11.87 -4.52
N GLU A 171 15.67 -12.50 -4.44
CA GLU A 171 14.55 -12.05 -3.64
C GLU A 171 14.21 -13.11 -2.58
N ASN A 172 13.79 -12.66 -1.40
CA ASN A 172 13.26 -13.57 -0.38
C ASN A 172 11.98 -14.23 -0.93
N PRO A 173 11.83 -15.57 -0.90
CA PRO A 173 10.65 -16.27 -1.40
C PRO A 173 9.38 -15.97 -0.60
#